data_AF-X1D1T6-F1
#
_entry.id   AF-X1D1T6-F1
#
_cell.length_a   1.000
_cell.length_b   1.000
_cell.length_c   1.000
_cell.angle_alpha   90.00
_cell.angle_beta   90.00
_cell.angle_gamma   90.00
#
_symmetry.space_group_name_H-M   'P 1'
#
loop_
_entity.id
_entity.type
_entity.pdbx_description
1 polymer ?
#
loop_
_entity_poly.entity_id
_entity_poly.type
_entity_poly.pdbx_seq_one_letter_code
_entity_poly.pdbx_strand_id
1 'polypeptide(L)'
;MTRMIFFLVNDVILISFSFYLAFFLRFEGQIPSQYFIAIEIVIILALVFFLPIFYFSKLYSFSWSYVSAEELVSLIKATTFGFSLLGAILFIFKDQPILAGFPRSTFFVSYFLVILFSGGIRFSKR
;
A
#
# COMPACT_ATOMS: atom_id res chain seq x y z
N MET A 1 11.91 18.45 8.78
CA MET A 1 12.22 17.01 8.90
C MET A 1 11.15 16.23 9.67
N THR A 2 10.69 16.68 10.85
CA THR A 2 9.76 15.92 11.71
C THR A 2 8.45 15.48 11.04
N ARG A 3 7.84 16.34 10.21
CA ARG A 3 6.59 16.02 9.48
C ARG A 3 6.78 14.92 8.42
N MET A 4 7.90 14.96 7.68
CA MET A 4 8.21 13.94 6.67
C MET A 4 8.41 12.57 7.33
N ILE A 5 9.21 12.52 8.40
CA ILE A 5 9.45 11.28 9.15
C ILE A 5 8.15 10.73 9.71
N PHE A 6 7.29 11.60 10.26
CA PHE A 6 5.96 11.21 10.74
C PHE A 6 5.14 10.50 9.65
N PHE A 7 5.00 11.09 8.46
CA PHE A 7 4.22 10.46 7.39
C PHE A 7 4.89 9.21 6.82
N LEU A 8 6.22 9.18 6.71
CA LEU A 8 6.95 8.01 6.23
C LEU A 8 6.75 6.82 7.17
N VAL A 9 6.89 7.01 8.48
CA VAL A 9 6.68 5.95 9.48
C VAL A 9 5.22 5.48 9.46
N ASN A 10 4.26 6.41 9.36
CA ASN A 10 2.86 6.05 9.25
C ASN A 10 2.58 5.25 7.97
N ASP A 11 3.10 5.65 6.81
CA ASP A 11 2.89 4.89 5.57
C ASP A 11 3.50 3.48 5.64
N VAL A 12 4.67 3.31 6.27
CA VAL A 12 5.24 1.96 6.50
C VAL A 12 4.25 1.08 7.26
N ILE A 13 3.70 1.60 8.36
CA ILE A 13 2.75 0.87 9.21
C ILE A 13 1.45 0.62 8.44
N LEU A 14 0.89 1.66 7.82
CA LEU A 14 -0.41 1.60 7.16
C LEU A 14 -0.42 0.75 5.90
N ILE A 15 0.65 0.78 5.10
CA ILE A 15 0.78 -0.09 3.92
C ILE A 15 0.88 -1.54 4.39
N SER A 16 1.75 -1.84 5.34
CA SER A 16 1.88 -3.20 5.89
C SER A 16 0.55 -3.70 6.47
N PHE A 17 -0.13 -2.85 7.24
CA PHE A 17 -1.43 -3.13 7.81
C PHE A 17 -2.51 -3.33 6.75
N SER A 18 -2.49 -2.56 5.65
CA SER A 18 -3.45 -2.70 4.55
C SER A 18 -3.36 -4.08 3.90
N PHE A 19 -2.15 -4.56 3.62
CA PHE A 19 -1.95 -5.88 3.03
C PHE A 19 -2.34 -6.99 4.00
N TYR A 20 -1.92 -6.90 5.26
CA TYR A 20 -2.31 -7.89 6.28
C TYR A 20 -3.83 -7.93 6.46
N LEU A 21 -4.47 -6.77 6.59
CA LEU A 21 -5.92 -6.64 6.76
C LEU A 21 -6.68 -7.16 5.53
N ALA A 22 -6.17 -6.95 4.31
CA ALA A 22 -6.78 -7.50 3.11
C ALA A 22 -6.83 -9.04 3.14
N PHE A 23 -5.76 -9.69 3.59
CA PHE A 23 -5.73 -11.14 3.79
C PHE A 23 -6.67 -11.57 4.93
N PHE A 24 -6.65 -10.84 6.03
CA PHE A 24 -7.54 -11.10 7.16
C PHE A 24 -9.01 -11.04 6.74
N LEU A 25 -9.42 -10.01 6.00
CA LEU A 25 -10.77 -9.87 5.46
C LEU A 25 -11.11 -10.97 4.44
N ARG A 26 -10.14 -11.33 3.57
CA ARG A 26 -10.35 -12.35 2.54
C ARG A 26 -10.62 -13.74 3.10
N PHE A 27 -9.99 -14.06 4.22
CA PHE A 27 -10.08 -15.37 4.87
C PHE A 27 -10.93 -15.33 6.13
N GLU A 28 -11.78 -14.31 6.29
CA GLU A 28 -12.73 -14.19 7.40
C GLU A 28 -12.06 -14.35 8.78
N GLY A 29 -10.83 -13.82 8.90
CA GLY A 29 -10.01 -13.87 10.10
C GLY A 29 -9.15 -15.13 10.26
N GLN A 30 -9.29 -16.13 9.40
CA GLN A 30 -8.56 -17.40 9.47
C GLN A 30 -7.59 -17.56 8.28
N ILE A 31 -6.47 -16.83 8.32
CA ILE A 31 -5.46 -16.88 7.25
C ILE A 31 -4.78 -18.27 7.23
N PRO A 32 -4.86 -19.03 6.12
CA PRO A 32 -4.16 -20.30 6.00
C PRO A 32 -2.63 -20.13 6.10
N SER A 33 -1.96 -21.04 6.80
CA SER A 33 -0.53 -20.90 7.14
C SER A 33 0.39 -20.76 5.93
N GLN A 34 0.00 -21.34 4.79
CA GLN A 34 0.70 -21.23 3.51
C GLN A 34 0.85 -19.79 2.99
N TYR A 35 0.02 -18.84 3.43
CA TYR A 35 0.03 -17.47 2.95
C TYR A 35 0.90 -16.51 3.76
N PHE A 36 1.35 -16.85 4.98
CA PHE A 36 2.14 -15.91 5.79
C PHE A 36 3.43 -15.45 5.10
N ILE A 37 4.17 -16.38 4.50
CA ILE A 37 5.39 -16.06 3.75
C ILE A 37 5.06 -15.15 2.54
N ALA A 38 3.96 -15.45 1.83
CA ALA A 38 3.52 -14.63 0.70
C ALA A 38 3.13 -13.21 1.15
N ILE A 39 2.44 -13.07 2.28
CA ILE A 39 2.08 -11.78 2.87
C ILE A 39 3.33 -10.96 3.18
N GLU A 40 4.31 -11.55 3.87
CA GLU A 40 5.57 -10.88 4.22
C GLU A 40 6.31 -10.38 2.98
N ILE A 41 6.48 -11.25 1.96
CA ILE A 41 7.14 -10.89 0.70
C ILE A 41 6.40 -9.75 0.00
N VAL A 42 5.07 -9.82 -0.07
CA VAL A 42 4.28 -8.79 -0.76
C VAL A 42 4.30 -7.47 0.01
N ILE A 43 4.30 -7.48 1.34
CA ILE A 43 4.47 -6.28 2.16
C ILE A 43 5.84 -5.65 1.89
N ILE A 44 6.92 -6.44 1.90
CA ILE A 44 8.27 -5.94 1.64
C ILE A 44 8.34 -5.32 0.24
N LEU A 45 7.83 -6.02 -0.79
CA LEU A 45 7.79 -5.51 -2.16
C LEU A 45 6.95 -4.22 -2.26
N ALA A 46 5.78 -4.19 -1.60
CA ALA A 46 4.95 -3.00 -1.56
C ALA A 46 5.67 -1.82 -0.93
N LEU A 47 6.35 -1.99 0.21
CA LEU A 47 7.12 -0.91 0.84
C LEU A 47 8.26 -0.41 -0.07
N VAL A 48 8.98 -1.34 -0.71
CA VAL A 48 10.07 -1.02 -1.64
C VAL A 48 9.59 -0.17 -2.82
N PHE A 49 8.39 -0.39 -3.34
CA PHE A 49 7.85 0.44 -4.43
C PHE A 49 7.16 1.70 -3.94
N PHE A 50 6.33 1.61 -2.91
CA PHE A 50 5.42 2.69 -2.55
C PHE A 50 6.15 3.84 -1.89
N LEU A 51 7.11 3.58 -1.00
CA LEU A 51 7.81 4.64 -0.28
C LEU A 51 8.59 5.56 -1.23
N PRO A 52 9.38 5.05 -2.21
CA PRO A 52 9.99 5.90 -3.22
C PRO A 52 8.97 6.64 -4.08
N ILE A 53 7.91 5.96 -4.53
CA ILE A 53 6.87 6.58 -5.38
C ILE A 53 6.18 7.73 -4.63
N PHE A 54 5.83 7.53 -3.36
CA PHE A 54 5.19 8.54 -2.52
C PHE A 54 6.14 9.72 -2.25
N TYR A 55 7.43 9.44 -2.07
CA TYR A 55 8.46 10.46 -1.94
C TYR A 55 8.59 11.30 -3.22
N PHE A 56 8.77 10.68 -4.39
CA PHE A 56 8.88 11.40 -5.67
C PHE A 56 7.58 12.11 -6.08
N SER A 57 6.43 11.58 -5.67
CA SER A 57 5.12 12.22 -5.82
C SER A 57 4.90 13.37 -4.83
N LYS A 58 5.92 13.75 -4.05
CA LYS A 58 5.92 14.87 -3.10
C LYS A 58 4.85 14.76 -2.01
N LEU A 59 4.35 13.55 -1.72
CA LEU A 59 3.31 13.31 -0.73
C LEU A 59 3.77 13.54 0.72
N TYR A 60 5.08 13.71 0.95
CA TYR A 60 5.67 14.02 2.25
C TYR A 60 6.04 15.49 2.47
N SER A 61 6.09 16.27 1.39
CA SER A 61 6.55 17.66 1.40
C SER A 61 5.43 18.68 1.20
N PHE A 62 4.24 18.25 0.75
CA PHE A 62 3.19 19.18 0.32
C PHE A 62 2.51 19.91 1.47
N SER A 63 2.31 21.21 1.30
CA SER A 63 1.69 22.13 2.26
C SER A 63 1.03 23.27 1.49
N TRP A 64 -0.25 23.14 1.17
CA TRP A 64 -1.13 24.29 0.89
C TRP A 64 -2.57 23.96 1.33
N SER A 65 -3.20 24.93 1.99
CA SER A 65 -4.46 24.84 2.74
C SER A 65 -5.68 24.49 1.88
N TYR A 66 -5.58 24.61 0.55
CA TYR A 66 -6.67 24.43 -0.42
C TYR A 66 -6.51 23.21 -1.37
N VAL A 67 -5.51 22.35 -1.13
CA VAL A 67 -5.05 21.29 -2.06
C VAL A 67 -5.62 19.90 -1.74
N SER A 68 -6.68 19.79 -0.93
CA SER A 68 -7.18 18.47 -0.48
C SER A 68 -7.55 17.53 -1.63
N ALA A 69 -8.19 18.04 -2.69
CA ALA A 69 -8.55 17.26 -3.87
C ALA A 69 -7.33 16.88 -4.73
N GLU A 70 -6.40 17.80 -4.95
CA GLU A 70 -5.18 17.55 -5.72
C GLU A 70 -4.23 16.57 -5.02
N GLU A 71 -4.16 16.62 -3.68
CA GLU A 71 -3.43 15.63 -2.88
C GLU A 71 -4.06 14.25 -2.99
N LEU A 72 -5.41 14.16 -2.95
CA LEU A 72 -6.09 12.89 -3.15
C LEU A 72 -5.80 12.32 -4.54
N VAL A 73 -5.88 13.16 -5.58
CA VAL A 73 -5.55 12.75 -6.95
C VAL A 73 -4.09 12.31 -7.07
N SER A 74 -3.16 13.00 -6.42
CA SER A 74 -1.74 12.64 -6.42
C SER A 74 -1.49 11.32 -5.69
N LEU A 75 -2.17 11.10 -4.56
CA LEU A 75 -2.13 9.84 -3.82
C LEU A 75 -2.68 8.69 -4.66
N ILE A 76 -3.83 8.89 -5.32
CA ILE A 76 -4.43 7.87 -6.20
C ILE A 76 -3.47 7.54 -7.34
N LYS A 77 -2.93 8.54 -8.05
CA LYS A 77 -1.96 8.31 -9.14
C LYS A 77 -0.73 7.54 -8.67
N ALA A 78 -0.14 7.96 -7.55
CA ALA A 78 1.00 7.30 -6.94
C ALA A 78 0.70 5.84 -6.54
N THR A 79 -0.46 5.63 -5.94
CA THR A 79 -0.92 4.30 -5.51
C THR A 79 -1.20 3.41 -6.72
N THR A 80 -1.89 3.89 -7.74
CA THR A 80 -2.12 3.17 -9.00
C THR A 80 -0.81 2.77 -9.67
N PHE A 81 0.18 3.66 -9.70
CA PHE A 81 1.49 3.35 -10.26
C PHE A 81 2.21 2.27 -9.44
N GLY A 82 2.22 2.38 -8.11
CA GLY A 82 2.79 1.37 -7.21
C GLY A 82 2.12 0.00 -7.35
N PHE A 83 0.78 -0.03 -7.40
CA PHE A 83 0.03 -1.26 -7.66
C PHE A 83 0.28 -1.82 -9.04
N SER A 84 0.43 -0.99 -10.08
CA SER A 84 0.77 -1.47 -11.43
C SER A 84 2.12 -2.21 -11.45
N LEU A 85 3.14 -1.66 -10.77
CA LEU A 85 4.44 -2.32 -10.63
C LEU A 85 4.37 -3.61 -9.80
N LEU A 86 3.71 -3.55 -8.65
CA LEU A 86 3.54 -4.72 -7.79
C LEU A 86 2.76 -5.83 -8.51
N GLY A 87 1.70 -5.47 -9.23
CA GLY A 87 0.88 -6.38 -10.03
C GLY A 87 1.67 -7.03 -11.17
N ALA A 88 2.53 -6.27 -11.85
CA ALA A 88 3.42 -6.81 -12.88
C ALA A 88 4.38 -7.86 -12.29
N ILE A 89 4.94 -7.62 -11.10
CA ILE A 89 5.82 -8.58 -10.43
C ILE A 89 5.04 -9.82 -9.99
N LEU A 90 3.89 -9.64 -9.35
CA LEU A 90 3.03 -10.77 -8.96
C LEU A 90 2.61 -11.61 -10.18
N PHE A 91 2.40 -10.98 -11.33
CA PHE A 91 2.10 -11.68 -12.56
C PHE A 91 3.30 -12.46 -13.12
N ILE A 92 4.49 -11.85 -13.16
CA ILE A 92 5.72 -12.51 -13.63
C ILE A 92 6.06 -13.72 -12.76
N PHE A 93 5.90 -13.62 -11.44
CA PHE A 93 6.25 -14.67 -10.49
C PHE A 93 5.07 -15.56 -10.08
N LYS A 94 3.93 -15.50 -10.78
CA LYS A 94 2.71 -16.25 -10.44
C LYS A 94 2.89 -17.76 -10.37
N ASP A 95 3.86 -18.30 -11.12
CA ASP A 95 4.12 -19.74 -11.21
C ASP A 95 5.14 -20.22 -10.16
N GLN A 96 5.72 -19.31 -9.36
CA GLN A 96 6.58 -19.68 -8.24
C GLN A 96 5.74 -20.29 -7.10
N PRO A 97 6.20 -21.36 -6.42
CA PRO A 97 5.42 -22.05 -5.38
C PRO A 97 4.89 -21.13 -4.26
N ILE A 98 5.65 -20.08 -3.95
CA ILE A 98 5.34 -19.13 -2.86
C ILE A 98 4.21 -18.17 -3.26
N LEU A 99 4.09 -17.84 -4.55
CA LEU A 99 3.09 -16.91 -5.08
C LEU A 99 2.00 -17.63 -5.89
N ALA A 100 2.14 -18.94 -6.09
CA ALA A 100 1.16 -19.80 -6.72
C ALA A 100 -0.15 -19.75 -5.93
N GLY A 101 -1.23 -19.36 -6.61
CA GLY A 101 -2.54 -19.21 -5.97
C GLY A 101 -2.65 -17.99 -5.04
N PHE A 102 -1.81 -16.96 -5.23
CA PHE A 102 -1.98 -15.68 -4.54
C PHE A 102 -3.42 -15.15 -4.71
N PRO A 103 -4.15 -14.86 -3.62
CA PRO A 103 -5.56 -14.46 -3.71
C PRO A 103 -5.70 -13.08 -4.37
N ARG A 104 -6.05 -13.03 -5.65
CA ARG A 104 -6.11 -11.77 -6.42
C ARG A 104 -7.04 -10.71 -5.80
N SER A 105 -8.07 -11.11 -5.07
CA SER A 105 -8.94 -10.17 -4.36
C SER A 105 -8.23 -9.41 -3.23
N THR A 106 -7.23 -10.00 -2.56
CA THR A 106 -6.48 -9.29 -1.51
C THR A 106 -5.67 -8.13 -2.10
N PHE A 107 -5.21 -8.26 -3.34
CA PHE A 107 -4.52 -7.18 -4.06
C PHE A 107 -5.44 -5.96 -4.25
N PHE A 108 -6.66 -6.17 -4.75
CA PHE A 108 -7.63 -5.08 -4.93
C PHE A 108 -8.10 -4.49 -3.59
N VAL A 109 -8.34 -5.32 -2.58
CA VAL A 109 -8.71 -4.83 -1.24
C VAL A 109 -7.58 -3.98 -0.65
N SER A 110 -6.32 -4.44 -0.79
CA SER A 110 -5.15 -3.67 -0.35
C SER A 110 -5.07 -2.32 -1.04
N TYR A 111 -5.40 -2.23 -2.34
CA TYR A 111 -5.42 -0.96 -3.08
C TYR A 111 -6.34 0.07 -2.44
N PHE A 112 -7.58 -0.33 -2.11
CA PHE A 112 -8.53 0.57 -1.46
C PHE A 112 -8.10 0.92 -0.03
N LEU A 113 -7.58 -0.05 0.73
CA LEU A 113 -7.11 0.18 2.09
C LEU A 113 -5.93 1.14 2.15
N VAL A 114 -4.96 1.04 1.23
CA VAL A 114 -3.82 1.96 1.17
C VAL A 114 -4.29 3.39 0.92
N ILE A 115 -5.20 3.60 -0.04
CA ILE A 115 -5.76 4.94 -0.31
C ILE A 115 -6.52 5.46 0.92
N LEU A 116 -7.37 4.61 1.51
CA LEU A 116 -8.19 4.98 2.67
C LEU A 116 -7.33 5.39 3.87
N PHE A 117 -6.37 4.57 4.26
CA PHE A 117 -5.56 4.84 5.45
C PHE A 117 -4.53 5.95 5.22
N SER A 118 -3.80 5.89 4.10
CA SER A 118 -2.75 6.88 3.79
C SER A 118 -3.38 8.25 3.51
N GLY A 119 -4.54 8.27 2.85
CA GLY A 119 -5.34 9.48 2.66
C GLY A 119 -5.91 9.98 3.99
N GLY A 120 -6.54 9.10 4.77
CA GLY A 120 -7.17 9.43 6.06
C GLY A 120 -6.23 10.14 7.03
N ILE A 121 -5.00 9.64 7.23
CA ILE A 121 -4.01 10.32 8.09
C ILE A 121 -3.63 11.71 7.55
N ARG A 122 -3.52 11.87 6.23
CA ARG A 122 -3.17 13.15 5.61
C ARG A 122 -4.30 14.18 5.73
N PHE A 123 -5.54 13.76 5.56
CA PHE A 123 -6.71 14.62 5.74
C PHE A 123 -6.99 14.96 7.20
N SER A 124 -6.78 14.02 8.12
CA SER A 124 -7.03 14.25 9.55
C SER A 124 -6.00 15.17 10.22
N LYS A 125 -4.79 15.27 9.68
CA LYS A 125 -3.72 16.16 10.19
C LYS A 125 -3.73 17.56 9.57
N ARG A 126 -4.68 17.85 8.69
CA ARG A 126 -4.94 19.18 8.11
C ARG A 126 -5.97 19.91 8.97
#